data_AF-A0A8B6XJW3-F1
#
_entry.id   AF-A0A8B6XJW3-F1
#
_cell.length_a   1.000
_cell.length_b   1.000
_cell.length_c   1.000
_cell.angle_alpha   90.00
_cell.angle_beta   90.00
_cell.angle_gamma   90.00
#
_symmetry.space_group_name_H-M   'P 1'
#
loop_
_entity.id
_entity.type
_entity.pdbx_description
1 polymer ?
#
loop_
_entity_poly.entity_id
_entity_poly.type
_entity_poly.pdbx_seq_one_letter_code
_entity_poly.pdbx_strand_id
1 'polypeptide(L)'
;MSYPRKFVYLTLCFVMVAGVCYLSFLVFLEHNRTSSKYYPTLINEDISYDSHQKVDFNNRIMSADVHEINKVMQIEVTELNKVGVQIGLKQNRLLKNNNLTDIDNIRKVYNFKNVDNILLSKLSKFQKKIEYLTDPLPNSASCSDPVFLLIAVVSQPSNYERREQIRNSWANTYSEDFDKLKVKKLFPNNKVYALSNVLKVVFIVGVPKDHSTSEIYKEAILKKDIVFGSMEEDYKILVMKTRLALKWSYYNCQSSFFLKTDDDVFVNPVILIEWLKDIPQNNLYTGWCNFNSPVVRDKNNKWYVSVEEYANPTYPPYCLGGGYLMSEDVLKSIINFSYGRSLFPMEDLYVGLMAYELKVPVRDEKSHFDLNYAGRQNDCDLNNLFLAHPVLGSNQLALIQRWRKAQSTCE
;
A
#
# COMPACT_ATOMS: atom_id res chain seq x y z
N MET A 1 -8.11 -54.67 -18.83
CA MET A 1 -6.93 -53.77 -18.73
C MET A 1 -7.31 -52.58 -17.86
N SER A 2 -6.70 -52.47 -16.68
CA SER A 2 -6.96 -51.40 -15.72
C SER A 2 -6.35 -50.09 -16.19
N TYR A 3 -7.16 -49.03 -16.31
CA TYR A 3 -6.67 -47.66 -16.44
C TYR A 3 -5.77 -47.32 -15.24
N PRO A 4 -4.59 -46.71 -15.44
CA PRO A 4 -3.77 -46.29 -14.31
C PRO A 4 -4.47 -45.12 -13.63
N ARG A 5 -4.91 -45.35 -12.39
CA ARG A 5 -5.62 -44.39 -11.51
C ARG A 5 -4.96 -42.99 -11.43
N LYS A 6 -3.69 -42.83 -11.82
CA LYS A 6 -2.96 -41.55 -11.88
C LYS A 6 -3.42 -40.60 -13.00
N PHE A 7 -3.98 -41.09 -14.11
CA PHE A 7 -4.37 -40.24 -15.27
C PHE A 7 -5.70 -39.48 -15.04
N VAL A 8 -6.60 -40.07 -14.25
CA VAL A 8 -7.86 -39.42 -13.84
C VAL A 8 -7.58 -38.30 -12.83
N TYR A 9 -6.61 -38.47 -11.93
CA TYR A 9 -6.23 -37.46 -10.93
C TYR A 9 -5.55 -36.22 -11.51
N LEU A 10 -4.64 -36.34 -12.50
CA LEU A 10 -3.96 -35.16 -13.07
C LEU A 10 -4.89 -34.29 -13.92
N THR A 11 -5.78 -34.93 -14.68
CA THR A 11 -6.77 -34.25 -15.53
C THR A 11 -7.88 -33.63 -14.67
N LEU A 12 -8.31 -34.31 -13.59
CA LEU A 12 -9.18 -33.72 -12.57
C LEU A 12 -8.49 -32.58 -11.82
N CYS A 13 -7.20 -32.66 -11.50
CA CYS A 13 -6.49 -31.55 -10.85
C CYS A 13 -6.42 -30.30 -11.75
N PHE A 14 -6.17 -30.44 -13.05
CA PHE A 14 -6.16 -29.29 -13.98
C PHE A 14 -7.56 -28.72 -14.24
N VAL A 15 -8.58 -29.58 -14.36
CA VAL A 15 -9.97 -29.16 -14.50
C VAL A 15 -10.52 -28.58 -13.20
N MET A 16 -10.07 -29.06 -12.04
CA MET A 16 -10.43 -28.48 -10.73
C MET A 16 -9.69 -27.18 -10.45
N VAL A 17 -8.42 -27.00 -10.83
CA VAL A 17 -7.73 -25.71 -10.68
C VAL A 17 -8.36 -24.66 -11.59
N ALA A 18 -8.69 -25.01 -12.84
CA ALA A 18 -9.42 -24.11 -13.75
C ALA A 18 -10.87 -23.86 -13.28
N GLY A 19 -11.54 -24.89 -12.73
CA GLY A 19 -12.89 -24.80 -12.19
C GLY A 19 -12.98 -24.01 -10.88
N VAL A 20 -11.98 -24.09 -10.01
CA VAL A 20 -11.87 -23.31 -8.76
C VAL A 20 -11.59 -21.85 -9.07
N CYS A 21 -10.75 -21.54 -10.07
CA CYS A 21 -10.58 -20.18 -10.58
C CYS A 21 -11.90 -19.64 -11.19
N TYR A 22 -12.65 -20.47 -11.90
CA TYR A 22 -13.95 -20.11 -12.51
C TYR A 22 -15.05 -19.88 -11.47
N LEU A 23 -15.17 -20.73 -10.45
CA LEU A 23 -16.13 -20.57 -9.35
C LEU A 23 -15.80 -19.38 -8.44
N SER A 24 -14.52 -19.14 -8.17
CA SER A 24 -14.07 -17.97 -7.39
C SER A 24 -14.38 -16.66 -8.14
N PHE A 25 -14.32 -16.68 -9.47
CA PHE A 25 -14.66 -15.57 -10.33
C PHE A 25 -16.18 -15.35 -10.48
N LEU A 26 -17.01 -16.40 -10.55
CA LEU A 26 -18.47 -16.27 -10.57
C LEU A 26 -19.01 -15.72 -9.25
N VAL A 27 -18.47 -16.15 -8.11
CA VAL A 27 -18.83 -15.61 -6.78
C VAL A 27 -18.45 -14.12 -6.67
N PHE A 28 -17.32 -13.71 -7.25
CA PHE A 28 -16.90 -12.31 -7.31
C PHE A 28 -17.78 -11.45 -8.23
N LEU A 29 -18.28 -12.00 -9.34
CA LEU A 29 -19.18 -11.30 -10.26
C LEU A 29 -20.61 -11.17 -9.71
N GLU A 30 -21.11 -12.17 -8.99
CA GLU A 30 -22.46 -12.16 -8.43
C GLU A 30 -22.56 -11.20 -7.24
N HIS A 31 -21.49 -11.05 -6.46
CA HIS A 31 -21.40 -10.07 -5.37
C HIS A 31 -21.33 -8.61 -5.86
N ASN A 32 -20.78 -8.36 -7.05
CA ASN A 32 -20.70 -7.02 -7.65
C ASN A 32 -21.95 -6.63 -8.45
N ARG A 33 -22.80 -7.60 -8.82
CA ARG A 33 -24.02 -7.33 -9.63
C ARG A 33 -25.15 -6.71 -8.82
N THR A 34 -25.15 -6.88 -7.50
CA THR A 34 -26.20 -6.36 -6.61
C THR A 34 -25.99 -4.90 -6.18
N SER A 35 -24.85 -4.29 -6.50
CA SER A 35 -24.47 -2.95 -5.99
C SER A 35 -24.56 -1.81 -7.02
N SER A 36 -25.11 -2.07 -8.22
CA SER A 36 -25.15 -1.11 -9.33
C SER A 36 -26.57 -0.93 -9.87
N LYS A 37 -27.41 -0.21 -9.12
CA LYS A 37 -28.59 0.45 -9.68
C LYS A 37 -28.69 1.80 -8.99
N TYR A 38 -28.37 2.88 -9.69
CA TYR A 38 -28.95 4.24 -9.61
C TYR A 38 -27.98 5.24 -10.25
N TYR A 39 -28.25 5.64 -11.50
CA TYR A 39 -27.84 6.94 -12.07
C TYR A 39 -28.74 7.26 -13.28
N PRO A 40 -29.40 8.44 -13.31
CA PRO A 40 -29.79 9.11 -14.54
C PRO A 40 -28.88 10.30 -14.86
N THR A 41 -28.71 10.49 -16.17
CA THR A 41 -28.02 11.53 -16.97
C THR A 41 -28.52 12.97 -16.79
N LEU A 42 -27.64 13.97 -17.06
CA LEU A 42 -27.88 15.30 -17.71
C LEU A 42 -26.53 16.09 -17.76
N ILE A 43 -25.84 16.26 -18.91
CA ILE A 43 -25.88 17.30 -20.00
C ILE A 43 -25.24 18.67 -19.65
N ASN A 44 -24.16 18.97 -20.42
CA ASN A 44 -23.59 20.22 -20.98
C ASN A 44 -23.87 21.62 -20.39
N GLU A 45 -22.81 22.44 -20.31
CA GLU A 45 -22.70 23.72 -21.05
C GLU A 45 -21.27 24.32 -21.03
N ASP A 46 -20.95 25.04 -22.11
CA ASP A 46 -19.67 25.61 -22.56
C ASP A 46 -19.09 26.73 -21.69
N ILE A 47 -17.76 26.94 -21.74
CA ILE A 47 -17.10 28.26 -21.84
C ILE A 47 -15.74 28.08 -22.52
N SER A 48 -15.53 28.80 -23.63
CA SER A 48 -14.28 28.94 -24.38
C SER A 48 -13.40 30.06 -23.82
N TYR A 49 -12.08 29.84 -23.72
CA TYR A 49 -11.07 30.87 -23.99
C TYR A 49 -9.72 30.21 -24.30
N ASP A 50 -9.13 30.63 -25.42
CA ASP A 50 -7.92 30.06 -26.01
C ASP A 50 -6.85 31.14 -26.17
N SER A 51 -5.61 30.76 -25.86
CA SER A 51 -4.38 31.00 -26.64
C SER A 51 -3.18 30.63 -25.75
N HIS A 52 -2.59 29.45 -25.84
CA HIS A 52 -1.87 28.82 -26.96
C HIS A 52 -0.41 28.62 -26.53
N GLN A 53 -0.14 27.43 -25.94
CA GLN A 53 1.04 26.55 -26.16
C GLN A 53 1.37 25.58 -25.00
N LYS A 54 0.50 25.38 -24.01
CA LYS A 54 0.75 24.40 -22.92
C LYS A 54 -0.39 23.42 -22.59
N VAL A 55 -1.48 23.39 -23.36
CA VAL A 55 -2.68 22.60 -23.00
C VAL A 55 -2.84 21.29 -23.81
N ASP A 56 -2.11 21.09 -24.91
CA ASP A 56 -2.34 19.91 -25.79
C ASP A 56 -1.51 18.66 -25.40
N PHE A 57 -0.57 18.75 -24.45
CA PHE A 57 0.25 17.60 -24.04
C PHE A 57 -0.36 16.77 -22.90
N ASN A 58 -1.14 17.42 -21.99
CA ASN A 58 -1.72 16.75 -20.83
C ASN A 58 -3.09 16.10 -21.11
N ASN A 59 -3.85 16.60 -22.09
CA ASN A 59 -5.21 16.11 -22.36
C ASN A 59 -5.27 14.87 -23.29
N ARG A 60 -4.25 14.65 -24.13
CA ARG A 60 -4.20 13.49 -25.04
C ARG A 60 -3.66 12.21 -24.39
N ILE A 61 -2.90 12.32 -23.31
CA ILE A 61 -2.30 11.14 -22.65
C ILE A 61 -3.24 10.53 -21.60
N MET A 62 -4.14 11.31 -20.97
CA MET A 62 -4.82 10.87 -19.74
C MET A 62 -6.29 10.43 -19.89
N SER A 63 -6.98 10.78 -20.98
CA SER A 63 -8.39 10.39 -21.20
C SER A 63 -8.56 9.04 -21.91
N ALA A 64 -7.55 8.58 -22.63
CA ALA A 64 -7.55 7.27 -23.26
C ALA A 64 -7.45 6.15 -22.22
N ASP A 65 -6.62 6.34 -21.19
CA ASP A 65 -6.14 5.21 -20.39
C ASP A 65 -7.16 4.62 -19.41
N VAL A 66 -8.07 5.36 -18.76
CA VAL A 66 -8.94 4.75 -17.70
C VAL A 66 -10.12 3.96 -18.27
N HIS A 67 -10.79 4.49 -19.30
CA HIS A 67 -11.83 3.74 -20.01
C HIS A 67 -11.21 2.56 -20.78
N GLU A 68 -10.00 2.73 -21.31
CA GLU A 68 -9.22 1.66 -21.92
C GLU A 68 -8.70 0.67 -20.87
N ILE A 69 -8.36 1.05 -19.63
CA ILE A 69 -7.93 0.13 -18.54
C ILE A 69 -9.07 -0.78 -18.09
N ASN A 70 -10.29 -0.27 -17.91
CA ASN A 70 -11.45 -1.09 -17.56
C ASN A 70 -11.93 -1.94 -18.75
N LYS A 71 -11.86 -1.42 -19.98
CA LYS A 71 -12.04 -2.22 -21.20
C LYS A 71 -10.96 -3.28 -21.31
N VAL A 72 -9.70 -2.98 -21.03
CA VAL A 72 -8.54 -3.87 -21.16
C VAL A 72 -8.61 -4.96 -20.09
N MET A 73 -8.96 -4.66 -18.82
CA MET A 73 -9.16 -5.71 -17.82
C MET A 73 -10.33 -6.64 -18.17
N GLN A 74 -11.45 -6.13 -18.69
CA GLN A 74 -12.57 -6.99 -19.10
C GLN A 74 -12.34 -7.71 -20.44
N ILE A 75 -11.78 -7.04 -21.45
CA ILE A 75 -11.43 -7.60 -22.76
C ILE A 75 -10.31 -8.62 -22.60
N GLU A 76 -9.26 -8.37 -21.81
CA GLU A 76 -8.12 -9.27 -21.66
C GLU A 76 -8.43 -10.49 -20.80
N VAL A 77 -9.31 -10.39 -19.78
CA VAL A 77 -9.84 -11.57 -19.07
C VAL A 77 -10.73 -12.40 -20.01
N THR A 78 -11.55 -11.75 -20.85
CA THR A 78 -12.39 -12.43 -21.84
C THR A 78 -11.54 -13.07 -22.95
N GLU A 79 -10.45 -12.43 -23.39
CA GLU A 79 -9.52 -12.96 -24.39
C GLU A 79 -8.59 -14.03 -23.80
N LEU A 80 -8.13 -13.91 -22.55
CA LEU A 80 -7.42 -14.99 -21.84
C LEU A 80 -8.32 -16.22 -21.64
N ASN A 81 -9.61 -16.01 -21.35
CA ASN A 81 -10.61 -17.07 -21.30
C ASN A 81 -10.87 -17.66 -22.70
N LYS A 82 -11.01 -16.86 -23.76
CA LYS A 82 -11.14 -17.34 -25.14
C LYS A 82 -9.90 -18.09 -25.61
N VAL A 83 -8.70 -17.65 -25.24
CA VAL A 83 -7.43 -18.32 -25.54
C VAL A 83 -7.33 -19.63 -24.75
N GLY A 84 -7.67 -19.65 -23.47
CA GLY A 84 -7.74 -20.88 -22.67
C GLY A 84 -8.74 -21.90 -23.22
N VAL A 85 -9.92 -21.44 -23.63
CA VAL A 85 -10.97 -22.26 -24.26
C VAL A 85 -10.57 -22.71 -25.67
N GLN A 86 -9.98 -21.84 -26.50
CA GLN A 86 -9.47 -22.22 -27.82
C GLN A 86 -8.31 -23.20 -27.72
N ILE A 87 -7.39 -23.03 -26.77
CA ILE A 87 -6.31 -23.98 -26.51
C ILE A 87 -6.90 -25.33 -26.08
N GLY A 88 -7.86 -25.34 -25.17
CA GLY A 88 -8.55 -26.56 -24.72
C GLY A 88 -9.33 -27.27 -25.85
N LEU A 89 -10.06 -26.52 -26.69
CA LEU A 89 -10.82 -27.06 -27.82
C LEU A 89 -9.92 -27.56 -28.97
N LYS A 90 -8.82 -26.84 -29.25
CA LYS A 90 -7.84 -27.21 -30.28
C LYS A 90 -7.00 -28.41 -29.83
N GLN A 91 -6.65 -28.52 -28.55
CA GLN A 91 -6.05 -29.71 -27.94
C GLN A 91 -6.98 -30.93 -28.03
N ASN A 92 -8.27 -30.79 -27.69
CA ASN A 92 -9.24 -31.89 -27.77
C ASN A 92 -9.48 -32.39 -29.20
N ARG A 93 -9.53 -31.50 -30.21
CA ARG A 93 -9.64 -31.89 -31.62
C ARG A 93 -8.39 -32.59 -32.16
N LEU A 94 -7.21 -32.13 -31.77
CA LEU A 94 -5.93 -32.68 -32.26
C LEU A 94 -5.55 -34.01 -31.59
N LEU A 95 -5.88 -34.19 -30.31
CA LEU A 95 -5.75 -35.48 -29.61
C LEU A 95 -6.65 -36.56 -30.21
N LYS A 96 -7.88 -36.19 -30.61
CA LYS A 96 -8.80 -37.08 -31.32
C LYS A 96 -8.34 -37.44 -32.73
N ASN A 97 -7.76 -36.50 -33.47
CA ASN A 97 -7.38 -36.72 -34.87
C ASN A 97 -6.04 -37.47 -35.05
N ASN A 98 -5.15 -37.43 -34.06
CA ASN A 98 -3.80 -38.02 -34.18
C ASN A 98 -3.59 -39.31 -33.37
N ASN A 99 -4.62 -39.84 -32.69
CA ASN A 99 -4.53 -41.05 -31.85
C ASN A 99 -3.33 -41.04 -30.87
N LEU A 100 -2.95 -39.85 -30.40
CA LEU A 100 -1.78 -39.67 -29.53
C LEU A 100 -2.14 -40.06 -28.10
N THR A 101 -1.62 -41.20 -27.65
CA THR A 101 -1.77 -41.73 -26.28
C THR A 101 -0.50 -41.55 -25.43
N ASP A 102 0.58 -41.08 -26.05
CA ASP A 102 1.92 -41.03 -25.44
C ASP A 102 2.36 -39.59 -25.11
N ILE A 103 2.74 -39.39 -23.84
CA ILE A 103 3.04 -38.09 -23.22
C ILE A 103 4.27 -37.44 -23.87
N ASP A 104 5.25 -38.22 -24.30
CA ASP A 104 6.50 -37.68 -24.88
C ASP A 104 6.31 -37.16 -26.31
N ASN A 105 5.34 -37.69 -27.05
CA ASN A 105 4.97 -37.19 -28.38
C ASN A 105 4.08 -35.94 -28.29
N ILE A 106 3.20 -35.86 -27.29
CA ILE A 106 2.41 -34.63 -27.01
C ILE A 106 3.35 -33.48 -26.61
N ARG A 107 4.37 -33.73 -25.77
CA ARG A 107 5.39 -32.72 -25.44
C ARG A 107 6.25 -32.26 -26.61
N LYS A 108 6.52 -33.14 -27.59
CA LYS A 108 7.26 -32.79 -28.82
C LYS A 108 6.42 -31.96 -29.80
N VAL A 109 5.12 -32.24 -29.90
CA VAL A 109 4.19 -31.53 -30.82
C VAL A 109 3.75 -30.19 -30.24
N TYR A 110 3.52 -30.11 -28.93
CA TYR A 110 3.15 -28.89 -28.25
C TYR A 110 4.40 -28.24 -27.66
N ASN A 111 4.89 -27.19 -28.32
CA ASN A 111 5.99 -26.38 -27.83
C ASN A 111 5.53 -25.56 -26.60
N PHE A 112 5.39 -26.23 -25.43
CA PHE A 112 4.92 -25.65 -24.16
C PHE A 112 5.73 -24.42 -23.74
N LYS A 113 7.02 -24.35 -24.15
CA LYS A 113 7.86 -23.16 -24.00
C LYS A 113 7.20 -21.88 -24.54
N ASN A 114 6.43 -21.95 -25.63
CA ASN A 114 5.80 -20.75 -26.20
C ASN A 114 4.59 -20.26 -25.38
N VAL A 115 3.82 -21.15 -24.76
CA VAL A 115 2.68 -20.75 -23.89
C VAL A 115 3.22 -20.15 -22.59
N ASP A 116 4.26 -20.76 -22.03
CA ASP A 116 4.96 -20.22 -20.85
C ASP A 116 5.56 -18.84 -21.16
N ASN A 117 6.22 -18.67 -22.31
CA ASN A 117 6.79 -17.38 -22.71
C ASN A 117 5.74 -16.27 -22.90
N ILE A 118 4.57 -16.59 -23.49
CA ILE A 118 3.48 -15.62 -23.65
C ILE A 118 2.91 -15.22 -22.28
N LEU A 119 2.65 -16.21 -21.41
CA LEU A 119 2.14 -15.94 -20.05
C LEU A 119 3.15 -15.14 -19.22
N LEU A 120 4.43 -15.52 -19.24
CA LEU A 120 5.52 -14.80 -18.58
C LEU A 120 5.68 -13.37 -19.14
N SER A 121 5.53 -13.17 -20.45
CA SER A 121 5.59 -11.83 -21.05
C SER A 121 4.43 -10.93 -20.59
N LYS A 122 3.22 -11.50 -20.45
CA LYS A 122 2.03 -10.78 -19.97
C LYS A 122 2.15 -10.47 -18.47
N LEU A 123 2.62 -11.43 -17.67
CA LEU A 123 2.93 -11.22 -16.24
C LEU A 123 3.99 -10.15 -16.05
N SER A 124 5.06 -10.16 -16.86
CA SER A 124 6.09 -9.13 -16.84
C SER A 124 5.56 -7.74 -17.21
N LYS A 125 4.69 -7.64 -18.24
CA LYS A 125 4.02 -6.38 -18.59
C LYS A 125 3.11 -5.87 -17.46
N PHE A 126 2.34 -6.76 -16.86
CA PHE A 126 1.47 -6.44 -15.72
C PHE A 126 2.28 -5.96 -14.51
N GLN A 127 3.38 -6.65 -14.20
CA GLN A 127 4.29 -6.27 -13.12
C GLN A 127 4.92 -4.89 -13.36
N LYS A 128 5.38 -4.61 -14.59
CA LYS A 128 5.87 -3.27 -14.99
C LYS A 128 4.81 -2.19 -14.84
N LYS A 129 3.54 -2.52 -15.14
CA LYS A 129 2.42 -1.60 -14.95
C LYS A 129 2.17 -1.29 -13.48
N ILE A 130 2.22 -2.29 -12.59
CA ILE A 130 2.13 -2.07 -11.12
C ILE A 130 3.29 -1.20 -10.64
N GLU A 131 4.51 -1.47 -11.13
CA GLU A 131 5.68 -0.67 -10.77
C GLU A 131 5.52 0.80 -11.14
N TYR A 132 5.03 1.07 -12.36
CA TYR A 132 4.70 2.42 -12.82
C TYR A 132 3.63 3.09 -11.96
N LEU A 133 2.58 2.35 -11.55
CA LEU A 133 1.51 2.87 -10.70
C LEU A 133 2.00 3.31 -9.31
N THR A 134 3.11 2.72 -8.85
CA THR A 134 3.75 3.04 -7.58
C THR A 134 4.92 4.01 -7.70
N ASP A 135 5.15 4.60 -8.89
CA ASP A 135 6.15 5.65 -9.06
C ASP A 135 5.61 7.01 -8.60
N PRO A 136 6.41 7.79 -7.87
CA PRO A 136 6.03 9.14 -7.49
C PRO A 136 5.96 10.04 -8.72
N LEU A 137 4.90 10.86 -8.83
CA LEU A 137 4.78 11.83 -9.93
C LEU A 137 5.81 12.97 -9.82
N PRO A 138 6.18 13.61 -10.95
CA PRO A 138 6.98 14.83 -10.96
C PRO A 138 6.33 15.96 -10.12
N ASN A 139 7.14 16.77 -9.42
CA ASN A 139 6.69 17.79 -8.44
C ASN A 139 6.05 17.23 -7.15
N SER A 140 6.27 15.95 -6.84
CA SER A 140 6.02 15.41 -5.50
C SER A 140 6.89 16.11 -4.45
N ALA A 141 6.53 15.91 -3.18
CA ALA A 141 7.31 16.38 -2.04
C ALA A 141 8.82 16.18 -2.29
N SER A 142 9.62 17.18 -1.91
CA SER A 142 11.07 17.14 -2.08
C SER A 142 11.75 16.84 -0.74
N CYS A 143 12.84 16.09 -0.75
CA CYS A 143 13.66 15.84 0.42
C CYS A 143 15.14 15.93 -0.01
N SER A 144 15.71 17.11 0.16
CA SER A 144 17.08 17.44 -0.27
C SER A 144 18.13 16.92 0.69
N ASP A 145 17.83 16.97 1.98
CA ASP A 145 18.78 16.67 3.04
C ASP A 145 18.32 15.44 3.84
N PRO A 146 19.28 14.63 4.35
CA PRO A 146 18.94 13.52 5.22
C PRO A 146 18.17 13.98 6.45
N VAL A 147 17.15 13.22 6.82
CA VAL A 147 16.32 13.48 8.01
C VAL A 147 16.48 12.39 9.05
N PHE A 148 16.19 12.69 10.32
CA PHE A 148 16.24 11.68 11.36
C PHE A 148 15.00 10.78 11.32
N LEU A 149 13.80 11.38 11.37
CA LEU A 149 12.52 10.68 11.26
C LEU A 149 11.73 11.21 10.05
N LEU A 150 11.36 10.29 9.15
CA LEU A 150 10.38 10.54 8.10
C LEU A 150 9.05 9.88 8.46
N ILE A 151 7.97 10.65 8.47
CA ILE A 151 6.61 10.15 8.67
C ILE A 151 5.84 10.25 7.35
N ALA A 152 5.43 9.10 6.81
CA ALA A 152 4.54 9.03 5.66
C ALA A 152 3.11 8.75 6.11
N VAL A 153 2.24 9.74 5.91
CA VAL A 153 0.81 9.69 6.27
C VAL A 153 0.02 9.29 5.04
N VAL A 154 -0.60 8.11 5.07
CA VAL A 154 -1.51 7.66 4.00
C VAL A 154 -2.81 8.45 4.10
N SER A 155 -3.19 9.12 3.01
CA SER A 155 -4.39 9.96 2.94
C SER A 155 -5.15 9.72 1.62
N GLN A 156 -6.18 10.53 1.36
CA GLN A 156 -6.99 10.52 0.14
C GLN A 156 -7.15 11.95 -0.38
N PRO A 157 -7.36 12.19 -1.69
CA PRO A 157 -7.45 13.55 -2.25
C PRO A 157 -8.46 14.44 -1.52
N SER A 158 -9.63 13.90 -1.20
CA SER A 158 -10.72 14.59 -0.49
C SER A 158 -10.40 14.96 0.97
N ASN A 159 -9.40 14.34 1.59
CA ASN A 159 -9.08 14.53 3.02
C ASN A 159 -8.20 15.77 3.28
N TYR A 160 -8.44 16.87 2.57
CA TYR A 160 -7.71 18.14 2.78
C TYR A 160 -7.73 18.56 4.25
N GLU A 161 -8.92 18.54 4.88
CA GLU A 161 -9.07 18.99 6.26
C GLU A 161 -8.27 18.13 7.26
N ARG A 162 -8.21 16.81 7.05
CA ARG A 162 -7.41 15.92 7.90
C ARG A 162 -5.92 16.23 7.80
N ARG A 163 -5.41 16.41 6.57
CA ARG A 163 -4.01 16.79 6.34
C ARG A 163 -3.70 18.15 6.98
N GLU A 164 -4.60 19.12 6.82
CA GLU A 164 -4.42 20.46 7.38
C GLU A 164 -4.48 20.45 8.92
N GLN A 165 -5.29 19.59 9.53
CA GLN A 165 -5.30 19.39 10.99
C GLN A 165 -4.01 18.75 11.50
N ILE A 166 -3.48 17.76 10.79
CA ILE A 166 -2.17 17.17 11.09
C ILE A 166 -1.08 18.25 11.00
N ARG A 167 -1.05 19.01 9.90
CA ARG A 167 -0.15 20.16 9.72
C ARG A 167 -0.28 21.17 10.85
N ASN A 168 -1.48 21.51 11.28
CA ASN A 168 -1.69 22.52 12.33
C ASN A 168 -1.52 21.97 13.76
N SER A 169 -1.16 20.69 13.92
CA SER A 169 -1.00 20.04 15.23
C SER A 169 0.40 19.42 15.38
N TRP A 170 0.51 18.10 15.42
CA TRP A 170 1.74 17.39 15.77
C TRP A 170 2.79 17.43 14.67
N ALA A 171 2.40 17.58 13.40
CA ALA A 171 3.37 17.76 12.31
C ALA A 171 4.05 19.15 12.34
N ASN A 172 3.48 20.08 13.11
CA ASN A 172 4.03 21.41 13.36
C ASN A 172 4.60 21.53 14.78
N THR A 173 5.37 20.51 15.17
CA THR A 173 6.18 20.55 16.38
C THR A 173 7.44 21.35 16.08
N TYR A 174 7.38 22.66 16.35
CA TYR A 174 8.51 23.58 16.17
C TYR A 174 9.58 23.40 17.26
N SER A 175 10.69 24.11 17.07
CA SER A 175 11.90 24.09 17.90
C SER A 175 11.69 24.17 19.40
N GLU A 176 10.63 24.81 19.91
CA GLU A 176 10.41 24.93 21.36
C GLU A 176 10.16 23.58 22.04
N ASP A 177 9.39 22.68 21.42
CA ASP A 177 9.11 21.36 21.98
C ASP A 177 10.38 20.49 21.93
N PHE A 178 11.15 20.57 20.83
CA PHE A 178 12.43 19.87 20.69
C PHE A 178 13.54 20.46 21.58
N ASP A 179 13.54 21.77 21.82
CA ASP A 179 14.52 22.45 22.68
C ASP A 179 14.29 22.11 24.17
N LYS A 180 13.03 22.00 24.61
CA LYS A 180 12.68 21.62 25.99
C LYS A 180 13.15 20.22 26.35
N LEU A 181 13.09 19.27 25.42
CA LEU A 181 13.57 17.90 25.63
C LEU A 181 15.11 17.76 25.58
N LYS A 182 15.86 18.85 25.45
CA LYS A 182 17.33 18.80 25.27
C LYS A 182 17.75 17.90 24.11
N VAL A 183 16.94 17.81 23.04
CA VAL A 183 17.30 17.12 21.77
C VAL A 183 18.52 17.79 21.10
N LYS A 184 19.01 18.90 21.67
CA LYS A 184 20.26 19.55 21.30
C LYS A 184 21.48 18.66 21.57
N LYS A 185 21.94 18.09 20.45
CA LYS A 185 23.30 17.65 20.10
C LYS A 185 23.60 16.17 20.35
N LEU A 186 23.85 15.52 19.21
CA LEU A 186 24.35 14.16 19.01
C LEU A 186 23.23 13.12 18.94
N PHE A 187 22.75 12.91 17.71
CA PHE A 187 22.10 11.67 17.33
C PHE A 187 23.16 10.56 17.24
N PRO A 188 22.77 9.27 17.25
CA PRO A 188 23.72 8.16 17.12
C PRO A 188 24.78 8.42 16.04
N ASN A 189 26.04 8.08 16.32
CA ASN A 189 27.22 8.30 15.47
C ASN A 189 27.69 9.75 15.31
N ASN A 190 27.45 10.62 16.30
CA ASN A 190 27.83 12.05 16.28
C ASN A 190 27.22 12.84 15.11
N LYS A 191 26.14 12.34 14.50
CA LYS A 191 25.43 13.10 13.45
C LYS A 191 24.67 14.25 14.09
N VAL A 192 24.82 15.44 13.50
CA VAL A 192 24.09 16.64 13.88
C VAL A 192 23.06 16.91 12.79
N TYR A 193 21.79 16.76 13.12
CA TYR A 193 20.70 17.21 12.25
C TYR A 193 20.38 18.66 12.57
N ALA A 194 20.21 19.48 11.54
CA ALA A 194 19.51 20.75 11.72
C ALA A 194 18.10 20.47 12.26
N LEU A 195 17.52 21.38 13.05
CA LEU A 195 16.17 21.19 13.60
C LEU A 195 15.12 20.94 12.49
N SER A 196 15.29 21.58 11.34
CA SER A 196 14.49 21.36 10.12
C SER A 196 14.60 19.95 9.52
N ASN A 197 15.60 19.17 9.95
CA ASN A 197 15.90 17.85 9.43
C ASN A 197 15.66 16.76 10.47
N VAL A 198 15.19 17.11 11.67
CA VAL A 198 14.86 16.11 12.69
C VAL A 198 13.59 15.34 12.29
N LEU A 199 12.59 16.06 11.79
CA LEU A 199 11.31 15.51 11.39
C LEU A 199 10.92 15.99 10.00
N LYS A 200 10.47 15.06 9.16
CA LYS A 200 9.77 15.39 7.93
C LYS A 200 8.47 14.60 7.87
N VAL A 201 7.38 15.27 7.52
CA VAL A 201 6.07 14.65 7.31
C VAL A 201 5.69 14.81 5.84
N VAL A 202 5.21 13.73 5.22
CA VAL A 202 4.67 13.74 3.87
C VAL A 202 3.35 12.99 3.81
N PHE A 203 2.49 13.39 2.89
CA PHE A 203 1.19 12.77 2.65
C PHE A 203 1.22 11.94 1.37
N ILE A 204 0.84 10.68 1.47
CA ILE A 204 0.81 9.72 0.36
C ILE A 204 -0.61 9.64 -0.17
N VAL A 205 -0.80 10.05 -1.42
CA VAL A 205 -2.13 10.26 -2.02
C VAL A 205 -2.17 9.68 -3.44
N GLY A 206 -3.28 9.03 -3.82
CA GLY A 206 -3.53 8.62 -5.20
C GLY A 206 -4.00 9.77 -6.09
N VAL A 207 -4.18 9.51 -7.38
CA VAL A 207 -4.84 10.42 -8.32
C VAL A 207 -6.35 10.40 -8.06
N PRO A 208 -7.01 11.56 -7.93
CA PRO A 208 -8.47 11.60 -7.77
C PRO A 208 -9.21 11.00 -8.98
N LYS A 209 -10.34 10.32 -8.74
CA LYS A 209 -11.21 9.73 -9.79
C LYS A 209 -11.77 10.79 -10.73
N ASP A 210 -12.19 11.90 -10.15
CA ASP A 210 -12.63 13.07 -10.91
C ASP A 210 -11.43 13.97 -11.19
N HIS A 211 -11.00 13.99 -12.46
CA HIS A 211 -9.95 14.88 -12.98
C HIS A 211 -10.22 16.39 -12.73
N SER A 212 -11.38 16.75 -12.19
CA SER A 212 -11.80 18.11 -11.85
C SER A 212 -11.25 18.63 -10.51
N THR A 213 -10.61 17.80 -9.68
CA THR A 213 -10.13 18.23 -8.36
C THR A 213 -8.82 19.01 -8.46
N SER A 214 -8.90 20.24 -8.98
CA SER A 214 -7.80 21.21 -8.98
C SER A 214 -7.24 21.47 -7.57
N GLU A 215 -8.02 21.24 -6.52
CA GLU A 215 -7.65 21.56 -5.14
C GLU A 215 -6.49 20.71 -4.59
N ILE A 216 -6.43 19.40 -4.87
CA ILE A 216 -5.30 18.57 -4.38
C ILE A 216 -3.99 18.97 -5.06
N TYR A 217 -4.05 19.34 -6.34
CA TYR A 217 -2.87 19.81 -7.08
C TYR A 217 -2.43 21.21 -6.61
N LYS A 218 -3.38 22.11 -6.35
CA LYS A 218 -3.10 23.42 -5.73
C LYS A 218 -2.47 23.24 -4.35
N GLU A 219 -3.02 22.35 -3.52
CA GLU A 219 -2.47 22.01 -2.21
C GLU A 219 -1.05 21.48 -2.35
N ALA A 220 -0.79 20.54 -3.24
CA ALA A 220 0.55 19.98 -3.44
C ALA A 220 1.57 21.06 -3.85
N ILE A 221 1.19 21.99 -4.72
CA ILE A 221 2.05 23.13 -5.13
C ILE A 221 2.34 24.05 -3.94
N LEU A 222 1.33 24.35 -3.13
CA LEU A 222 1.43 25.30 -2.02
C LEU A 222 2.16 24.71 -0.81
N LYS A 223 1.84 23.46 -0.45
CA LYS A 223 2.29 22.80 0.79
C LYS A 223 3.57 21.99 0.59
N LYS A 224 3.84 21.50 -0.64
CA LYS A 224 5.06 20.77 -1.02
C LYS A 224 5.38 19.53 -0.17
N ASP A 225 4.35 18.94 0.43
CA ASP A 225 4.43 17.77 1.30
C ASP A 225 3.59 16.59 0.80
N ILE A 226 3.06 16.66 -0.43
CA ILE A 226 2.25 15.59 -1.03
C ILE A 226 3.10 14.75 -1.99
N VAL A 227 3.05 13.43 -1.82
CA VAL A 227 3.61 12.44 -2.74
C VAL A 227 2.45 11.76 -3.46
N PHE A 228 2.33 12.02 -4.76
CA PHE A 228 1.33 11.39 -5.61
C PHE A 228 1.83 10.07 -6.17
N GLY A 229 0.98 9.05 -6.10
CA GLY A 229 1.08 7.89 -6.98
C GLY A 229 0.37 8.16 -8.29
N SER A 230 0.71 7.41 -9.34
CA SER A 230 0.00 7.46 -10.63
C SER A 230 -1.26 6.57 -10.65
N MET A 231 -1.58 5.91 -9.53
CA MET A 231 -2.80 5.13 -9.31
C MET A 231 -4.05 6.00 -9.07
N GLU A 232 -5.19 5.62 -9.63
CA GLU A 232 -6.48 6.19 -9.25
C GLU A 232 -6.83 5.81 -7.80
N GLU A 233 -7.30 6.78 -7.01
CA GLU A 233 -7.64 6.60 -5.60
C GLU A 233 -8.79 5.62 -5.44
N ASP A 234 -8.55 4.54 -4.69
CA ASP A 234 -9.57 3.58 -4.29
C ASP A 234 -9.28 3.09 -2.87
N TYR A 235 -10.31 2.76 -2.10
CA TYR A 235 -10.10 2.20 -0.77
C TYR A 235 -9.29 0.89 -0.83
N LYS A 236 -9.39 0.14 -1.93
CA LYS A 236 -8.71 -1.15 -2.12
C LYS A 236 -7.23 -1.05 -2.51
N ILE A 237 -6.66 0.15 -2.65
CA ILE A 237 -5.26 0.35 -3.07
C ILE A 237 -4.31 0.74 -1.92
N LEU A 238 -4.70 0.52 -0.66
CA LEU A 238 -3.86 0.82 0.52
C LEU A 238 -2.47 0.17 0.45
N VAL A 239 -2.38 -1.08 0.00
CA VAL A 239 -1.08 -1.76 -0.21
C VAL A 239 -0.22 -1.05 -1.26
N MET A 240 -0.83 -0.54 -2.32
CA MET A 240 -0.11 0.15 -3.36
C MET A 240 0.36 1.54 -2.86
N LYS A 241 -0.46 2.26 -2.08
CA LYS A 241 -0.04 3.51 -1.41
C LYS A 241 1.09 3.28 -0.40
N THR A 242 1.03 2.19 0.34
CA THR A 242 2.11 1.77 1.24
C THR A 242 3.41 1.51 0.46
N ARG A 243 3.33 0.77 -0.65
CA ARG A 243 4.49 0.54 -1.51
C ARG A 243 5.05 1.83 -2.10
N LEU A 244 4.19 2.77 -2.52
CA LEU A 244 4.61 4.11 -2.93
C LEU A 244 5.32 4.86 -1.80
N ALA A 245 4.80 4.82 -0.58
CA ALA A 245 5.41 5.43 0.60
C ALA A 245 6.82 4.88 0.84
N LEU A 246 6.98 3.56 0.84
CA LEU A 246 8.28 2.90 1.01
C LEU A 246 9.25 3.26 -0.12
N LYS A 247 8.77 3.23 -1.37
CA LYS A 247 9.56 3.52 -2.57
C LYS A 247 10.05 4.97 -2.59
N TRP A 248 9.15 5.93 -2.45
CA TRP A 248 9.51 7.35 -2.41
C TRP A 248 10.45 7.65 -1.25
N SER A 249 10.22 7.07 -0.07
CA SER A 249 11.13 7.25 1.07
C SER A 249 12.53 6.75 0.74
N TYR A 250 12.66 5.54 0.21
CA TYR A 250 13.97 4.97 -0.12
C TYR A 250 14.71 5.73 -1.23
N TYR A 251 14.03 6.12 -2.31
CA TYR A 251 14.70 6.74 -3.46
C TYR A 251 14.80 8.27 -3.39
N ASN A 252 13.94 8.93 -2.62
CA ASN A 252 13.82 10.38 -2.63
C ASN A 252 14.08 11.03 -1.27
N CYS A 253 14.11 10.30 -0.15
CA CYS A 253 14.28 10.90 1.18
C CYS A 253 15.06 10.02 2.15
N GLN A 254 16.38 10.22 2.21
CA GLN A 254 17.22 9.51 3.16
C GLN A 254 16.78 9.81 4.60
N SER A 255 16.43 8.77 5.35
CA SER A 255 15.96 8.89 6.73
C SER A 255 16.53 7.78 7.61
N SER A 256 16.91 8.09 8.85
CA SER A 256 17.37 7.07 9.82
C SER A 256 16.23 6.14 10.23
N PHE A 257 15.04 6.71 10.40
CA PHE A 257 13.81 5.99 10.72
C PHE A 257 12.67 6.44 9.81
N PHE A 258 11.82 5.48 9.45
CA PHE A 258 10.62 5.68 8.66
C PHE A 258 9.40 5.19 9.45
N LEU A 259 8.39 6.04 9.57
CA LEU A 259 7.08 5.71 10.15
C LEU A 259 6.01 5.81 9.06
N LYS A 260 5.27 4.73 8.81
CA LYS A 260 4.00 4.79 8.09
C LYS A 260 2.88 4.98 9.10
N THR A 261 1.93 5.85 8.80
CA THR A 261 0.69 6.04 9.58
C THR A 261 -0.47 6.45 8.67
N ASP A 262 -1.69 6.51 9.20
CA ASP A 262 -2.90 6.96 8.49
C ASP A 262 -3.28 8.41 8.88
N ASP A 263 -4.15 9.05 8.08
CA ASP A 263 -4.58 10.45 8.30
C ASP A 263 -5.63 10.65 9.42
N ASP A 264 -6.03 9.56 10.07
CA ASP A 264 -6.88 9.51 11.26
C ASP A 264 -6.10 9.05 12.50
N VAL A 265 -4.79 9.30 12.51
CA VAL A 265 -3.88 8.91 13.58
C VAL A 265 -3.20 10.14 14.17
N PHE A 266 -3.09 10.18 15.49
CA PHE A 266 -2.23 11.13 16.19
C PHE A 266 -0.85 10.51 16.39
N VAL A 267 0.20 11.30 16.16
CA VAL A 267 1.58 10.93 16.49
C VAL A 267 2.14 11.96 17.47
N ASN A 268 2.83 11.52 18.51
CA ASN A 268 3.67 12.38 19.33
C ASN A 268 5.12 12.28 18.86
N PRO A 269 5.55 13.09 17.87
CA PRO A 269 6.89 12.98 17.32
C PRO A 269 7.96 13.31 18.35
N VAL A 270 7.64 14.10 19.37
CA VAL A 270 8.61 14.60 20.35
C VAL A 270 9.07 13.46 21.26
N ILE A 271 8.12 12.71 21.85
CA ILE A 271 8.44 11.51 22.64
C ILE A 271 9.02 10.41 21.74
N LEU A 272 8.46 10.22 20.54
CA LEU A 272 8.93 9.20 19.62
C LEU A 272 10.40 9.42 19.25
N ILE A 273 10.80 10.65 18.94
CA ILE A 273 12.20 11.00 18.62
C ILE A 273 13.10 10.84 19.84
N GLU A 274 12.64 11.24 21.02
CA GLU A 274 13.36 11.07 22.28
C GLU A 274 13.66 9.59 22.57
N TRP A 275 12.72 8.69 22.26
CA TRP A 275 12.95 7.25 22.34
C TRP A 275 13.90 6.76 21.24
N LEU A 276 13.67 7.17 19.98
CA LEU A 276 14.46 6.72 18.82
C LEU A 276 15.95 7.08 18.89
N LYS A 277 16.32 8.15 19.62
CA LYS A 277 17.74 8.55 19.75
C LYS A 277 18.59 7.46 20.39
N ASP A 278 17.99 6.62 21.24
CA ASP A 278 18.65 5.55 21.98
C ASP A 278 18.44 4.17 21.31
N ILE A 279 17.68 4.13 20.22
CA ILE A 279 17.41 2.92 19.45
C ILE A 279 18.46 2.74 18.34
N PRO A 280 19.02 1.53 18.15
CA PRO A 280 19.88 1.24 17.02
C PRO A 280 19.19 1.58 15.68
N GLN A 281 19.89 2.29 14.81
CA GLN A 281 19.40 2.65 13.47
C GLN A 281 19.50 1.49 12.47
N ASN A 282 19.41 0.26 12.95
CA ASN A 282 19.45 -0.94 12.14
C ASN A 282 18.50 -2.00 12.67
N ASN A 283 18.06 -2.88 11.77
CA ASN A 283 17.29 -4.08 12.09
C ASN A 283 16.04 -3.84 12.98
N LEU A 284 15.39 -2.69 12.80
CA LEU A 284 14.20 -2.31 13.56
C LEU A 284 12.95 -2.41 12.67
N TYR A 285 11.95 -3.17 13.15
CA TYR A 285 10.57 -3.12 12.67
C TYR A 285 9.64 -3.25 13.88
N THR A 286 8.81 -2.23 14.13
CA THR A 286 8.14 -2.06 15.41
C THR A 286 6.80 -1.33 15.31
N GLY A 287 5.91 -1.54 16.28
CA GLY A 287 4.58 -0.92 16.36
C GLY A 287 3.71 -1.65 17.37
N TRP A 288 2.38 -1.54 17.27
CA TRP A 288 1.50 -2.53 17.90
C TRP A 288 1.48 -3.77 17.01
N CYS A 289 2.14 -4.84 17.45
CA CYS A 289 2.35 -6.02 16.62
C CYS A 289 1.58 -7.25 17.10
N ASN A 290 1.10 -8.01 16.13
CA ASN A 290 0.37 -9.24 16.31
C ASN A 290 1.30 -10.43 16.08
N PHE A 291 1.12 -11.49 16.88
CA PHE A 291 1.89 -12.72 16.80
C PHE A 291 0.93 -13.90 16.65
N ASN A 292 1.17 -14.75 15.66
CA ASN A 292 0.36 -15.95 15.40
C ASN A 292 -1.13 -15.65 15.22
N SER A 293 -1.48 -14.50 14.63
CA SER A 293 -2.89 -14.15 14.39
C SER A 293 -3.53 -15.16 13.44
N PRO A 294 -4.72 -15.69 13.75
CA PRO A 294 -5.43 -16.60 12.87
C PRO A 294 -5.85 -15.88 11.60
N VAL A 295 -5.72 -16.57 10.48
CA VAL A 295 -6.21 -16.08 9.19
C VAL A 295 -7.73 -16.18 9.19
N VAL A 296 -8.40 -15.07 8.89
CA VAL A 296 -9.85 -15.02 8.88
C VAL A 296 -10.39 -15.75 7.65
N ARG A 297 -11.11 -16.86 7.88
CA ARG A 297 -11.67 -17.72 6.82
C ARG A 297 -13.18 -17.53 6.59
N ASP A 298 -13.81 -16.62 7.33
CA ASP A 298 -15.20 -16.26 7.11
C ASP A 298 -15.33 -15.26 5.96
N LYS A 299 -16.01 -15.67 4.87
CA LYS A 299 -16.22 -14.86 3.65
C LYS A 299 -17.00 -13.57 3.91
N ASN A 300 -17.74 -13.47 5.01
CA ASN A 300 -18.50 -12.27 5.37
C ASN A 300 -17.66 -11.25 6.14
N ASN A 301 -16.44 -11.62 6.54
CA ASN A 301 -15.55 -10.72 7.24
C ASN A 301 -14.75 -9.85 6.24
N LYS A 302 -14.62 -8.56 6.53
CA LYS A 302 -13.85 -7.61 5.70
C LYS A 302 -12.37 -7.99 5.54
N TRP A 303 -11.83 -8.81 6.44
CA TRP A 303 -10.45 -9.33 6.42
C TRP A 303 -10.35 -10.79 5.95
N TYR A 304 -11.37 -11.30 5.27
CA TYR A 304 -11.37 -12.65 4.71
C TYR A 304 -10.17 -12.88 3.78
N VAL A 305 -9.47 -13.99 3.99
CA VAL A 305 -8.42 -14.48 3.09
C VAL A 305 -8.65 -15.97 2.81
N SER A 306 -8.65 -16.33 1.53
CA SER A 306 -8.88 -17.72 1.11
C SER A 306 -7.63 -18.60 1.32
N VAL A 307 -7.81 -19.92 1.34
CA VAL A 307 -6.68 -20.86 1.50
C VAL A 307 -5.75 -20.80 0.28
N GLU A 308 -6.30 -20.51 -0.90
CA GLU A 308 -5.55 -20.32 -2.14
C GLU A 308 -4.69 -19.06 -2.10
N GLU A 309 -5.17 -17.97 -1.48
CA GLU A 309 -4.42 -16.73 -1.32
C GLU A 309 -3.35 -16.85 -0.22
N TYR A 310 -3.68 -17.52 0.87
CA TYR A 310 -2.74 -17.77 1.97
C TYR A 310 -3.04 -19.12 2.63
N ALA A 311 -2.17 -20.11 2.41
CA ALA A 311 -2.42 -21.50 2.82
C ALA A 311 -2.29 -21.73 4.33
N ASN A 312 -1.38 -21.01 5.01
CA ASN A 312 -1.14 -21.22 6.43
C ASN A 312 -2.36 -20.77 7.26
N PRO A 313 -2.65 -21.42 8.40
CA PRO A 313 -3.79 -21.06 9.24
C PRO A 313 -3.56 -19.77 10.05
N THR A 314 -2.31 -19.35 10.21
CA THR A 314 -1.90 -18.18 11.00
C THR A 314 -0.89 -17.35 10.22
N TYR A 315 -0.92 -16.03 10.42
CA TYR A 315 0.09 -15.12 9.90
C TYR A 315 1.36 -15.13 10.76
N PRO A 316 2.54 -14.86 10.16
CA PRO A 316 3.75 -14.54 10.93
C PRO A 316 3.58 -13.20 11.67
N PRO A 317 4.54 -12.83 12.53
CA PRO A 317 4.52 -11.54 13.21
C PRO A 317 4.43 -10.35 12.24
N TYR A 318 3.55 -9.39 12.53
CA TYR A 318 3.36 -8.16 11.76
C TYR A 318 2.82 -7.04 12.64
N CYS A 319 3.08 -5.79 12.28
CA CYS A 319 2.61 -4.61 13.02
C CYS A 319 1.41 -3.98 12.34
N LEU A 320 0.39 -3.63 13.12
CA LEU A 320 -0.93 -3.22 12.66
C LEU A 320 -0.92 -1.87 11.92
N GLY A 321 -1.85 -1.73 10.97
CA GLY A 321 -1.89 -0.61 10.01
C GLY A 321 -1.99 0.82 10.58
N GLY A 322 -2.47 0.98 11.82
CA GLY A 322 -2.57 2.31 12.46
C GLY A 322 -1.22 3.00 12.64
N GLY A 323 -0.11 2.24 12.65
CA GLY A 323 1.20 2.79 12.43
C GLY A 323 2.32 1.82 12.77
N TYR A 324 3.38 1.83 11.97
CA TYR A 324 4.57 1.03 12.21
C TYR A 324 5.83 1.75 11.75
N LEU A 325 6.91 1.51 12.49
CA LEU A 325 8.20 2.15 12.33
C LEU A 325 9.25 1.13 11.91
N MET A 326 10.19 1.55 11.07
CA MET A 326 11.35 0.76 10.68
C MET A 326 12.60 1.61 10.50
N SER A 327 13.76 1.00 10.66
CA SER A 327 15.05 1.62 10.35
C SER A 327 15.31 1.66 8.83
N GLU A 328 16.23 2.53 8.40
CA GLU A 328 16.62 2.72 6.99
C GLU A 328 16.97 1.40 6.28
N ASP A 329 17.73 0.53 6.92
CA ASP A 329 18.18 -0.76 6.38
C ASP A 329 17.04 -1.76 6.19
N VAL A 330 16.07 -1.78 7.10
CA VAL A 330 14.85 -2.59 7.01
C VAL A 330 13.95 -2.06 5.89
N LEU A 331 13.72 -0.74 5.84
CA LEU A 331 12.99 -0.08 4.76
C LEU A 331 13.59 -0.48 3.39
N LYS A 332 14.91 -0.33 3.25
CA LYS A 332 15.66 -0.70 2.04
C LYS A 332 15.54 -2.17 1.70
N SER A 333 15.63 -3.05 2.69
CA SER A 333 15.52 -4.50 2.49
C SER A 333 14.12 -4.88 2.01
N ILE A 334 13.08 -4.33 2.65
CA ILE A 334 11.69 -4.57 2.30
C ILE A 334 11.38 -4.07 0.88
N ILE A 335 11.76 -2.84 0.51
CA ILE A 335 11.47 -2.32 -0.83
C ILE A 335 12.17 -3.15 -1.92
N ASN A 336 13.44 -3.51 -1.73
CA ASN A 336 14.18 -4.33 -2.69
C ASN A 336 13.59 -5.75 -2.80
N PHE A 337 13.17 -6.34 -1.67
CA PHE A 337 12.54 -7.65 -1.65
C PHE A 337 11.12 -7.62 -2.21
N SER A 338 10.37 -6.52 -2.04
CA SER A 338 9.02 -6.38 -2.58
C SER A 338 8.97 -6.37 -4.11
N TYR A 339 10.08 -6.02 -4.77
CA TYR A 339 10.17 -5.95 -6.22
C TYR A 339 9.96 -7.34 -6.84
N GLY A 340 9.05 -7.44 -7.81
CA GLY A 340 8.69 -8.70 -8.45
C GLY A 340 7.81 -9.66 -7.65
N ARG A 341 7.34 -9.26 -6.46
CA ARG A 341 6.43 -10.06 -5.65
C ARG A 341 4.99 -9.55 -5.72
N SER A 342 4.05 -10.47 -5.67
CA SER A 342 2.61 -10.17 -5.62
C SER A 342 2.28 -9.32 -4.39
N LEU A 343 1.35 -8.39 -4.56
CA LEU A 343 0.82 -7.60 -3.45
C LEU A 343 -0.14 -8.47 -2.62
N PHE A 344 -0.14 -8.23 -1.31
CA PHE A 344 -1.13 -8.78 -0.39
C PHE A 344 -2.13 -7.67 -0.05
N PRO A 345 -3.47 -7.87 -0.12
CA PRO A 345 -4.44 -6.78 -0.04
C PRO A 345 -4.37 -5.97 1.27
N MET A 346 -4.12 -6.64 2.39
CA MET A 346 -3.85 -6.01 3.68
C MET A 346 -2.40 -5.54 3.71
N GLU A 347 -2.19 -4.22 3.81
CA GLU A 347 -0.90 -3.57 3.66
C GLU A 347 0.05 -3.83 4.84
N ASP A 348 -0.50 -3.97 6.04
CA ASP A 348 0.21 -4.23 7.28
C ASP A 348 0.76 -5.66 7.30
N LEU A 349 -0.08 -6.61 6.90
CA LEU A 349 0.32 -7.98 6.60
C LEU A 349 1.29 -8.05 5.43
N TYR A 350 1.11 -7.26 4.36
CA TYR A 350 2.05 -7.23 3.24
C TYR A 350 3.46 -6.88 3.72
N VAL A 351 3.61 -5.82 4.51
CA VAL A 351 4.91 -5.41 5.09
C VAL A 351 5.43 -6.47 6.07
N GLY A 352 4.58 -7.01 6.94
CA GLY A 352 4.94 -8.06 7.89
C GLY A 352 5.43 -9.35 7.23
N LEU A 353 4.80 -9.77 6.13
CA LEU A 353 5.24 -10.92 5.32
C LEU A 353 6.64 -10.68 4.74
N MET A 354 6.91 -9.49 4.20
CA MET A 354 8.25 -9.17 3.68
C MET A 354 9.29 -9.15 4.80
N ALA A 355 8.97 -8.55 5.95
CA ALA A 355 9.85 -8.53 7.12
C ALA A 355 10.15 -9.96 7.62
N TYR A 356 9.14 -10.83 7.67
CA TYR A 356 9.27 -12.22 8.08
C TYR A 356 10.18 -13.02 7.14
N GLU A 357 9.97 -12.91 5.82
CA GLU A 357 10.81 -13.58 4.82
C GLU A 357 12.27 -13.11 4.88
N LEU A 358 12.48 -11.83 5.19
CA LEU A 358 13.79 -11.22 5.40
C LEU A 358 14.40 -11.50 6.77
N LYS A 359 13.67 -12.21 7.65
CA LYS A 359 14.07 -12.52 9.03
C LYS A 359 14.36 -11.26 9.87
N VAL A 360 13.68 -10.17 9.57
CA VAL A 360 13.72 -8.95 10.40
C VAL A 360 12.94 -9.23 11.68
N PRO A 361 13.54 -9.02 12.87
CA PRO A 361 12.84 -9.21 14.13
C PRO A 361 11.75 -8.16 14.30
N VAL A 362 10.58 -8.60 14.76
CA VAL A 362 9.46 -7.73 15.12
C VAL A 362 9.58 -7.36 16.60
N ARG A 363 9.55 -6.07 16.89
CA ARG A 363 9.52 -5.53 18.25
C ARG A 363 8.12 -4.99 18.55
N ASP A 364 7.47 -5.54 19.56
CA ASP A 364 6.13 -5.08 19.97
C ASP A 364 6.26 -3.90 20.94
N GLU A 365 5.63 -2.79 20.59
CA GLU A 365 5.57 -1.55 21.37
C GLU A 365 4.11 -1.16 21.65
N LYS A 366 3.20 -2.14 21.77
CA LYS A 366 1.76 -1.91 22.04
C LYS A 366 1.45 -1.04 23.27
N SER A 367 2.39 -0.87 24.21
CA SER A 367 2.23 0.04 25.35
C SER A 367 2.30 1.52 24.95
N HIS A 368 2.89 1.80 23.79
CA HIS A 368 3.10 3.16 23.26
C HIS A 368 2.24 3.47 22.03
N PHE A 369 1.68 2.43 21.39
CA PHE A 369 0.75 2.53 20.27
C PHE A 369 -0.64 2.18 20.77
N ASP A 370 -1.54 3.16 20.90
CA ASP A 370 -2.95 2.92 21.24
C ASP A 370 -3.83 2.92 20.00
N LEU A 371 -4.04 1.74 19.41
CA LEU A 371 -4.91 1.53 18.25
C LEU A 371 -6.40 1.34 18.60
N ASN A 372 -6.78 1.55 19.86
CA ASN A 372 -8.18 1.54 20.30
C ASN A 372 -8.48 2.79 21.14
N TYR A 373 -7.88 3.92 20.75
CA TYR A 373 -7.98 5.17 21.46
C TYR A 373 -9.43 5.63 21.53
N ALA A 374 -9.89 5.86 22.76
CA ALA A 374 -11.28 6.23 23.05
C ALA A 374 -11.36 7.53 23.87
N GLY A 375 -10.30 8.34 23.91
CA GLY A 375 -10.30 9.59 24.69
C GLY A 375 -10.13 9.41 26.20
N ARG A 376 -9.82 8.20 26.67
CA ARG A 376 -9.86 7.83 28.11
C ARG A 376 -8.54 7.97 28.86
N GLN A 377 -7.45 8.28 28.16
CA GLN A 377 -6.13 8.40 28.77
C GLN A 377 -6.05 9.65 29.65
N ASN A 378 -5.44 9.51 30.82
CA ASN A 378 -5.13 10.67 31.65
C ASN A 378 -4.01 11.49 30.97
N ASP A 379 -3.82 12.75 31.38
CA ASP A 379 -2.81 13.61 30.75
C ASP A 379 -1.38 13.06 30.91
N CYS A 380 -1.06 12.36 32.00
CA CYS A 380 0.27 11.80 32.25
C CYS A 380 0.57 10.55 31.42
N ASP A 381 -0.43 9.75 31.08
CA ASP A 381 -0.28 8.60 30.18
C ASP A 381 0.22 9.04 28.79
N LEU A 382 -0.08 10.29 28.40
CA LEU A 382 0.38 10.87 27.14
C LEU A 382 1.92 10.97 27.06
N ASN A 383 2.64 10.94 28.19
CA ASN A 383 4.11 10.92 28.23
C ASN A 383 4.71 9.58 27.79
N ASN A 384 3.88 8.55 27.62
CA ASN A 384 4.28 7.26 27.06
C ASN A 384 3.55 6.96 25.74
N LEU A 385 2.76 7.89 25.21
CA LEU A 385 1.99 7.66 23.99
C LEU A 385 2.77 8.12 22.74
N PHE A 386 3.24 7.18 21.93
CA PHE A 386 3.83 7.50 20.63
C PHE A 386 2.74 7.78 19.58
N LEU A 387 1.68 6.99 19.60
CA LEU A 387 0.67 7.00 18.56
C LEU A 387 -0.72 6.63 19.11
N ALA A 388 -1.77 7.32 18.65
CA ALA A 388 -3.16 6.98 18.97
C ALA A 388 -4.06 6.94 17.72
N HIS A 389 -4.89 5.90 17.62
CA HIS A 389 -5.87 5.71 16.56
C HIS A 389 -7.22 5.23 17.15
N PRO A 390 -8.37 5.75 16.65
CA PRO A 390 -8.49 6.86 15.71
C PRO A 390 -8.46 8.22 16.42
N VAL A 391 -7.85 9.22 15.79
CA VAL A 391 -7.87 10.63 16.19
C VAL A 391 -8.16 11.50 14.96
N LEU A 392 -9.26 12.24 15.01
CA LEU A 392 -9.75 13.07 13.91
C LEU A 392 -10.05 14.48 14.40
N GLY A 393 -10.08 15.44 13.48
CA GLY A 393 -10.62 16.75 13.78
C GLY A 393 -9.72 17.57 14.70
N SER A 394 -10.37 18.40 15.52
CA SER A 394 -9.73 19.17 16.58
C SER A 394 -9.03 18.31 17.65
N ASN A 395 -9.34 17.00 17.74
CA ASN A 395 -8.68 16.10 18.69
C ASN A 395 -7.17 15.96 18.41
N GLN A 396 -6.74 16.12 17.15
CA GLN A 396 -5.33 16.12 16.78
C GLN A 396 -4.56 17.22 17.54
N LEU A 397 -5.10 18.45 17.51
CA LEU A 397 -4.53 19.59 18.23
C LEU A 397 -4.73 19.48 19.74
N ALA A 398 -5.90 19.02 20.18
CA ALA A 398 -6.18 18.87 21.60
C ALA A 398 -5.21 17.89 22.28
N LEU A 399 -4.85 16.79 21.61
CA LEU A 399 -3.99 15.77 22.21
C LEU A 399 -2.54 16.25 22.37
N ILE A 400 -1.97 16.94 21.36
CA ILE A 400 -0.64 17.55 21.51
C ILE A 400 -0.64 18.66 22.57
N GLN A 401 -1.71 19.44 22.70
CA GLN A 401 -1.83 20.47 23.75
C GLN A 401 -1.92 19.87 25.14
N ARG A 402 -2.70 18.79 25.32
CA ARG A 402 -2.78 18.05 26.57
C ARG A 402 -1.43 17.47 26.96
N TRP A 403 -0.71 16.86 26.01
CA TRP A 403 0.65 16.38 26.26
C TRP A 403 1.59 17.52 26.69
N ARG A 404 1.58 18.67 25.99
CA ARG A 404 2.40 19.84 26.39
C ARG A 404 2.11 20.32 27.81
N LYS A 405 0.86 20.24 28.26
CA LYS A 405 0.46 20.55 29.64
C LYS A 405 0.93 19.46 30.61
N ALA A 406 0.87 18.19 30.21
CA ALA A 406 1.34 17.06 31.01
C ALA A 406 2.83 17.20 31.36
N GLN A 407 3.65 17.74 30.44
CA GLN A 407 5.08 17.97 30.66
C GLN A 407 5.41 18.88 31.87
N SER A 408 4.49 19.74 32.30
CA SER A 408 4.67 20.59 33.48
C SER A 408 3.89 20.14 34.71
N THR A 409 3.03 19.12 34.59
CA THR A 409 2.07 18.72 35.64
C THR A 409 2.22 17.28 36.10
N CYS A 410 2.88 16.44 35.30
CA CYS A 410 3.16 15.05 35.61
C CYS A 410 4.64 14.94 35.96
N GLU A 411 4.93 14.85 37.27
CA GLU A 411 6.28 14.66 37.83
C GLU A 411 6.83 13.25 37.59
#